data_AF-A0A0G1XI62-F1
#
_entry.id   AF-A0A0G1XI62-F1
#
_cell.length_a   1.000
_cell.length_b   1.000
_cell.length_c   1.000
_cell.angle_alpha   90.00
_cell.angle_beta   90.00
_cell.angle_gamma   90.00
#
_symmetry.space_group_name_H-M   'P 1'
#
loop_
_entity.id
_entity.type
_entity.pdbx_description
1 polymer ?
#
loop_
_entity_poly.entity_id
_entity_poly.type
_entity_poly.pdbx_seq_one_letter_code
_entity_poly.pdbx_strand_id
1 'polypeptide(L)' 'MTSYESHLQPKPFDEIKAGLRTYEIALNDEDHRAILPGDEIVFKRRHELTEELTVVPEFATSPR' A
#
# COMPACT_ATOMS: atom_id res chain seq x y z
N MET A 1 9.30 1.86 12.11
CA MET A 1 7.90 1.45 11.99
C MET A 1 7.08 2.70 11.94
N THR A 2 6.73 3.10 10.72
CA THR A 2 5.85 4.22 10.42
C THR A 2 4.64 3.66 9.69
N SER A 3 3.45 4.09 10.10
CA SER A 3 2.20 3.70 9.44
C SER A 3 1.79 4.79 8.46
N TYR A 4 1.49 4.39 7.23
CA TYR A 4 1.09 5.25 6.12
C TYR A 4 -0.35 4.96 5.74
N GLU A 5 -1.15 5.99 5.49
CA GLU A 5 -2.52 5.81 5.04
C GLU A 5 -2.64 6.14 3.55
N SER A 6 -3.29 5.26 2.79
CA SER A 6 -3.55 5.46 1.36
C SER A 6 -5.01 5.17 1.04
N HIS A 7 -5.61 6.05 0.25
CA HIS A 7 -7.03 5.95 -0.12
C HIS A 7 -7.15 5.44 -1.55
N LEU A 8 -7.56 4.18 -1.69
CA LEU A 8 -7.66 3.51 -2.98
C LEU A 8 -9.08 3.54 -3.52
N GLN A 9 -9.20 3.67 -4.85
CA GLN A 9 -10.47 3.39 -5.53
C GLN A 9 -10.92 1.95 -5.23
N PRO A 10 -12.23 1.64 -5.30
CA PRO A 10 -12.74 0.30 -4.98
C PRO A 10 -12.02 -0.83 -5.73
N LYS A 11 -11.80 -0.66 -7.03
CA LYS A 11 -11.15 -1.67 -7.88
C LYS A 11 -9.74 -2.06 -7.41
N PRO A 12 -8.77 -1.13 -7.26
CA PRO A 12 -7.45 -1.49 -6.76
C PRO A 12 -7.47 -2.02 -5.31
N PHE A 13 -8.38 -1.53 -4.47
CA PHE A 13 -8.55 -2.06 -3.11
C PHE A 13 -8.98 -3.53 -3.13
N ASP A 14 -9.98 -3.87 -3.94
CA ASP A 14 -10.49 -5.23 -4.09
C ASP A 14 -9.42 -6.15 -4.72
N GLU A 15 -8.62 -5.66 -5.66
CA GLU A 15 -7.50 -6.40 -6.27
C GLU A 15 -6.38 -6.74 -5.26
N ILE A 16 -6.02 -5.81 -4.37
CA ILE A 16 -5.03 -6.05 -3.30
C ILE A 16 -5.61 -7.00 -2.26
N LYS A 17 -6.86 -6.80 -1.84
CA LYS A 17 -7.57 -7.68 -0.89
C LYS A 17 -7.66 -9.12 -1.41
N ALA A 18 -7.85 -9.30 -2.71
CA ALA A 18 -7.89 -10.61 -3.36
C ALA A 18 -6.49 -11.22 -3.60
N GLY A 19 -5.40 -10.51 -3.28
CA GLY A 19 -4.03 -10.95 -3.55
C GLY A 19 -3.66 -10.94 -5.04
N LEU A 20 -4.51 -10.36 -5.90
CA LEU A 20 -4.28 -10.26 -7.35
C LEU A 20 -3.32 -9.13 -7.69
N ARG A 21 -3.18 -8.15 -6.79
CA ARG A 21 -2.25 -7.04 -6.90
C ARG A 21 -1.33 -7.01 -5.69
N THR A 22 -0.09 -7.44 -5.88
CA THR A 22 0.95 -7.53 -4.85
C THR A 22 1.95 -6.38 -4.90
N TYR A 23 1.82 -5.49 -5.89
CA TYR A 23 2.68 -4.32 -6.04
C TYR A 23 1.86 -3.06 -6.27
N GLU A 24 2.31 -1.98 -5.65
CA GLU A 24 1.82 -0.64 -5.93
C GLU A 24 3.00 0.24 -6.34
N ILE A 25 2.84 0.92 -7.48
CA ILE A 25 3.83 1.87 -7.98
C ILE A 25 3.38 3.23 -7.48
N ALA A 26 3.92 3.66 -6.35
CA ALA A 26 3.79 5.04 -5.88
C ALA A 26 4.93 5.88 -6.49
N LEU A 27 4.64 7.12 -6.87
CA LEU A 27 5.69 8.07 -7.23
C LEU A 27 6.46 8.40 -5.94
N ASN A 28 7.75 8.11 -5.92
CA ASN A 28 8.63 8.47 -4.80
C ASN A 28 8.97 9.96 -4.91
N ASP A 29 8.01 10.82 -4.59
CA ASP A 29 8.15 12.28 -4.57
C ASP A 29 8.50 12.78 -3.16
N GLU A 30 8.95 14.04 -2.99
CA GLU A 30 9.43 14.57 -1.69
C GLU A 30 8.39 14.48 -0.56
N ASP A 31 7.09 14.46 -0.90
CA ASP A 31 5.97 14.26 0.03
C ASP A 31 5.73 12.79 0.41
N HIS A 32 6.22 11.84 -0.39
CA HIS A 32 6.11 10.40 -0.16
C HIS A 32 7.45 9.90 0.38
N ARG A 33 7.66 10.04 1.70
CA ARG A 33 8.80 9.42 2.39
C ARG A 33 8.98 7.97 1.95
N ALA A 34 10.22 7.59 1.62
CA ALA A 34 10.57 6.23 1.25
C ALA A 34 9.99 5.23 2.26
N ILE A 35 9.04 4.42 1.80
CA ILE A 35 8.46 3.32 2.59
C ILE A 35 9.56 2.28 2.79
N LEU A 36 9.83 1.87 4.02
CA LEU A 36 10.86 0.89 4.35
C LEU A 36 10.26 -0.49 4.66
N PRO A 37 11.03 -1.58 4.49
CA PRO A 37 10.60 -2.90 4.96
C PRO A 37 10.24 -2.84 6.46
N GLY A 38 9.05 -3.33 6.81
CA GLY A 38 8.54 -3.28 8.18
C GLY A 38 7.77 -2.00 8.55
N ASP A 39 7.59 -1.08 7.62
CA ASP A 39 6.53 -0.06 7.73
C ASP A 39 5.15 -0.68 7.44
N GLU A 40 4.09 0.02 7.82
CA GLU A 40 2.72 -0.44 7.58
C GLU A 40 2.03 0.49 6.60
N ILE A 41 1.31 -0.06 5.63
CA ILE A 41 0.46 0.72 4.75
C ILE A 41 -0.98 0.31 5.01
N VAL A 42 -1.80 1.27 5.44
CA VAL A 42 -3.24 1.11 5.66
C VAL A 42 -3.95 1.63 4.43
N PHE A 43 -4.43 0.72 3.60
CA PHE A 43 -5.31 1.04 2.49
C PHE A 43 -6.74 1.20 2.97
N LYS A 44 -7.38 2.31 2.62
CA LYS A 44 -8.81 2.54 2.88
C LYS A 44 -9.57 2.62 1.57
N ARG A 45 -10.72 1.94 1.50
CA ARG A 45 -11.58 1.94 0.31
C ARG A 45 -12.30 3.28 0.16
N ARG A 46 -11.95 4.04 -0.88
CA ARG A 46 -12.45 5.38 -1.18
C ARG A 46 -13.84 5.32 -1.78
N HIS A 47 -14.84 5.11 -0.93
CA HIS A 47 -16.24 5.49 -1.14
C HIS A 47 -17.12 5.13 0.08
N GLU A 48 -16.66 4.19 0.91
CA GLU A 48 -17.43 3.74 2.08
C GLU A 48 -16.70 3.94 3.42
N LEU A 49 -15.37 4.19 3.44
CA LEU A 49 -14.56 4.36 4.68
C LEU A 49 -14.74 3.25 5.76
N THR A 50 -15.46 2.17 5.44
CA THR A 50 -15.79 1.06 6.33
C THR A 50 -14.84 -0.13 6.19
N GLU A 51 -14.06 -0.17 5.11
CA GLU A 51 -13.10 -1.24 4.86
C GLU A 51 -11.67 -0.68 4.77
N GLU A 52 -10.82 -1.23 5.62
CA GLU A 52 -9.39 -0.99 5.64
C GLU A 52 -8.61 -2.30 5.52
N LEU A 53 -7.42 -2.21 4.92
CA LEU A 53 -6.50 -3.31 4.73
C LEU A 53 -5.10 -2.83 5.11
N THR A 54 -4.52 -3.45 6.14
CA THR A 54 -3.13 -3.20 6.51
C THR A 54 -2.22 -4.19 5.79
N VAL A 55 -1.21 -3.66 5.10
CA VAL A 55 -0.17 -4.46 4.46
C VAL A 55 1.20 -4.06 5.00
N VAL A 56 2.10 -5.04 5.06
CA VAL A 56 3.52 -4.82 5.34
C VAL A 56 4.26 -5.02 4.02
N PRO A 57 4.96 -4.01 3.50
CA PRO A 57 5.70 -4.12 2.26
C PRO A 57 6.95 -4.99 2.49
N GLU A 58 7.06 -6.04 1.69
CA GLU A 58 8.28 -6.83 1.55
C GLU A 58 9.00 -6.38 0.28
N PHE A 59 10.18 -5.77 0.43
CA PHE A 59 11.01 -5.42 -0.71
C PHE A 59 11.80 -6.64 -1.15
N ALA A 60 11.49 -7.20 -2.32
CA ALA A 60 12.41 -8.08 -3.01
C ALA A 60 13.59 -7.23 -3.48
N THR A 61 14.73 -7.33 -2.79
CA THR A 61 15.98 -6.79 -3.31
C THR A 61 16.29 -7.52 -4.61
N SER A 62 16.16 -6.83 -5.74
CA SER A 62 16.65 -7.36 -7.01
C SER A 62 18.16 -7.62 -6.83
N PRO A 63 18.64 -8.87 -6.97
CA PRO A 63 20.06 -9.15 -6.85
C PRO A 63 20.77 -8.41 -7.98
N ARG A 64 21.71 -7.54 -7.62
CA ARG A 64 22.60 -6.86 -8.56
C ARG A 64 23.57 -7.85 -9.19
#